data_AF-A0A7K4DHU3-F1
#
_entry.id   AF-A0A7K4DHU3-F1
#
_cell.length_a   1.000
_cell.length_b   1.000
_cell.length_c   1.000
_cell.angle_alpha   90.00
_cell.angle_beta   90.00
_cell.angle_gamma   90.00
#
_symmetry.space_group_name_H-M   'P 1'
#
loop_
_entity.id
_entity.type
_entity.pdbx_description
1 polymer ?
#
loop_
_entity_poly.entity_id
_entity_poly.type
_entity_poly.pdbx_seq_one_letter_code
_entity_poly.pdbx_strand_id
1 'polypeptide(L)'
;MKNYLVLISCACFLIFLIPGRFRKYFAIGGWASIVGYLFLELPYHLSTNNIMYPALTLLSVPFLYITAKHLLHDDPRVMQLSMIAAVAFLIYAPFGYIPALGDWLIAAVTG
;
A
#
# COMPACT_ATOMS: atom_id res chain seq x y z
N MET A 1 -6.12 -15.03 1.06
CA MET A 1 -5.60 -14.46 -0.20
C MET A 1 -5.49 -12.95 -0.16
N LYS A 2 -6.53 -12.20 0.24
CA LYS A 2 -6.51 -10.72 0.29
C LYS A 2 -5.35 -10.13 1.10
N ASN A 3 -5.13 -10.62 2.32
CA ASN A 3 -4.07 -10.11 3.22
C ASN A 3 -2.65 -10.34 2.67
N TYR A 4 -2.46 -11.31 1.77
CA TYR A 4 -1.15 -11.54 1.15
C TYR A 4 -0.75 -10.40 0.21
N LEU A 5 -1.70 -9.73 -0.47
CA LEU A 5 -1.37 -8.58 -1.31
C LEU A 5 -0.91 -7.38 -0.49
N VAL A 6 -1.50 -7.16 0.68
CA VAL A 6 -1.05 -6.10 1.61
C VAL A 6 0.34 -6.43 2.16
N LEU A 7 0.60 -7.71 2.48
CA LEU A 7 1.92 -8.17 2.89
C LEU A 7 2.97 -8.02 1.77
N ILE A 8 2.63 -8.41 0.54
CA ILE A 8 3.51 -8.24 -0.63
C ILE A 8 3.78 -6.76 -0.86
N SER A 9 2.75 -5.91 -0.75
CA SER A 9 2.91 -4.47 -0.87
C SER A 9 3.87 -3.91 0.18
N CYS A 10 3.67 -4.30 1.44
CA CYS A 10 4.55 -3.94 2.55
C CYS A 10 5.99 -4.36 2.26
N ALA A 11 6.23 -5.62 1.90
CA ALA A 11 7.56 -6.12 1.56
C ALA A 11 8.20 -5.34 0.40
N CYS A 12 7.44 -5.08 -0.67
CA CYS A 12 7.89 -4.27 -1.80
C CYS A 12 8.30 -2.86 -1.37
N PHE A 13 7.50 -2.18 -0.54
CA PHE A 13 7.82 -0.84 -0.06
C PHE A 13 9.00 -0.81 0.91
N LEU A 14 9.16 -1.83 1.75
CA LEU A 14 10.33 -1.95 2.63
C LEU A 14 11.61 -2.18 1.82
N ILE A 15 11.58 -3.06 0.81
CA ILE A 15 12.72 -3.28 -0.10
C ILE A 15 13.02 -2.01 -0.90
N PHE A 16 12.01 -1.24 -1.27
CA PHE A 16 12.17 0.05 -1.96
C PHE A 16 13.02 1.07 -1.17
N LEU A 17 13.02 1.02 0.17
CA LEU A 17 13.84 1.90 1.00
C LEU A 17 15.34 1.62 0.85
N ILE A 18 15.73 0.43 0.39
CA ILE A 18 17.12 0.07 0.14
C ILE A 18 17.59 0.83 -1.12
N PRO A 19 18.65 1.65 -1.03
CA PRO A 19 19.15 2.40 -2.18
C PRO A 19 19.65 1.43 -3.26
N GLY A 20 19.15 1.59 -4.49
CA GLY A 20 19.54 0.76 -5.61
C GLY A 20 18.82 1.13 -6.91
N ARG A 21 19.42 0.74 -8.05
CA ARG A 21 18.88 1.01 -9.39
C ARG A 21 17.49 0.41 -9.62
N PHE A 22 17.17 -0.68 -8.92
CA PHE A 22 15.91 -1.41 -9.09
C PHE A 22 14.80 -0.97 -8.13
N ARG A 23 15.07 -0.02 -7.20
CA ARG A 23 14.08 0.38 -6.19
C ARG A 23 12.73 0.78 -6.81
N LYS A 24 12.75 1.49 -7.94
CA LYS A 24 11.52 1.91 -8.64
C LYS A 24 10.58 0.77 -9.00
N TYR A 25 11.11 -0.40 -9.35
CA TYR A 25 10.28 -1.57 -9.66
C TYR A 25 9.60 -2.13 -8.41
N PHE A 26 10.28 -2.08 -7.26
CA PHE A 26 9.67 -2.45 -5.98
C PHE A 26 8.58 -1.46 -5.57
N ALA A 27 8.76 -0.15 -5.77
CA ALA A 27 7.67 0.82 -5.57
C ALA A 27 6.46 0.51 -6.47
N ILE A 28 6.68 0.21 -7.75
CA ILE A 28 5.61 -0.17 -8.68
C ILE A 28 4.89 -1.43 -8.20
N GLY A 29 5.63 -2.46 -7.77
CA GLY A 29 5.06 -3.68 -7.20
C GLY A 29 4.25 -3.43 -5.93
N GLY A 30 4.72 -2.51 -5.08
CA GLY A 30 4.02 -2.04 -3.89
C GLY A 30 2.66 -1.42 -4.22
N TRP A 31 2.64 -0.46 -5.13
CA TRP A 31 1.42 0.21 -5.58
C TRP A 31 0.46 -0.75 -6.30
N ALA A 32 0.98 -1.60 -7.19
CA ALA A 32 0.17 -2.58 -7.92
C ALA A 32 -0.51 -3.58 -6.97
N SER A 33 0.18 -3.99 -5.91
CA SER A 33 -0.36 -4.90 -4.91
C SER A 33 -1.48 -4.26 -4.08
N ILE A 34 -1.39 -2.97 -3.75
CA ILE A 34 -2.48 -2.21 -3.09
C ILE A 34 -3.70 -2.14 -4.00
N VAL A 35 -3.50 -1.77 -5.27
CA VAL A 35 -4.61 -1.70 -6.24
C VAL A 35 -5.25 -3.08 -6.40
N GLY A 36 -4.45 -4.14 -6.55
CA GLY A 36 -4.96 -5.51 -6.59
C GLY A 36 -5.78 -5.87 -5.36
N TYR A 37 -5.33 -5.47 -4.16
CA TYR A 37 -6.09 -5.67 -2.92
C TYR A 37 -7.45 -4.95 -2.95
N LEU A 38 -7.50 -3.70 -3.41
CA LEU A 38 -8.75 -2.94 -3.54
C LEU A 38 -9.76 -3.63 -4.48
N PHE A 39 -9.28 -4.26 -5.56
CA PHE A 39 -10.13 -5.06 -6.45
C PHE A 39 -10.66 -6.33 -5.77
N LEU A 40 -9.87 -7.00 -4.94
CA LEU A 40 -10.34 -8.16 -4.19
C LEU A 40 -11.35 -7.80 -3.09
N GLU A 41 -11.35 -6.56 -2.60
CA GLU A 41 -12.35 -6.07 -1.64
C GLU A 41 -13.64 -5.56 -2.28
N LEU A 42 -13.70 -5.40 -3.61
CA LEU A 42 -14.91 -4.94 -4.30
C LEU A 42 -16.20 -5.70 -3.92
N PRO A 43 -16.22 -7.05 -3.87
CA PRO A 43 -17.43 -7.77 -3.52
C PRO A 43 -17.92 -7.42 -2.11
N TYR A 44 -16.98 -7.23 -1.18
CA TYR A 44 -17.30 -6.86 0.19
C TYR A 44 -17.86 -5.44 0.25
N HIS A 45 -17.21 -4.46 -0.39
CA HIS A 45 -17.68 -3.08 -0.39
C HIS A 45 -19.07 -2.93 -1.04
N LEU A 46 -19.31 -3.64 -2.15
CA LEU A 46 -20.62 -3.67 -2.81
C LEU A 46 -21.69 -4.30 -1.91
N SER A 47 -21.36 -5.36 -1.15
CA SER A 47 -22.29 -5.99 -0.21
C SER A 47 -22.72 -5.07 0.93
N THR A 48 -21.86 -4.12 1.32
CA THR A 48 -22.15 -3.10 2.34
C THR A 48 -22.79 -1.83 1.77
N ASN A 49 -23.19 -1.84 0.49
CA ASN A 49 -23.78 -0.71 -0.23
C ASN A 49 -22.91 0.57 -0.20
N ASN A 50 -21.59 0.42 -0.07
CA ASN A 50 -20.65 1.52 0.02
C ASN A 50 -20.03 1.80 -1.36
N ILE A 51 -20.69 2.66 -2.13
CA ILE A 51 -20.34 2.97 -3.54
C ILE A 51 -18.99 3.72 -3.65
N MET A 52 -18.56 4.39 -2.58
CA MET A 52 -17.33 5.19 -2.58
C MET A 52 -16.08 4.32 -2.84
N TYR A 53 -15.95 3.18 -2.16
CA TYR A 53 -14.77 2.32 -2.32
C TYR A 53 -14.66 1.72 -3.73
N PRO A 54 -15.72 1.16 -4.34
CA PRO A 54 -15.68 0.74 -5.74
C PRO A 54 -15.27 1.83 -6.73
N ALA A 55 -15.78 3.06 -6.55
CA ALA A 55 -15.37 4.19 -7.38
C ALA A 55 -13.86 4.49 -7.24
N LEU A 56 -13.35 4.52 -6.01
CA LEU A 56 -11.92 4.72 -5.73
C LEU A 56 -11.07 3.57 -6.29
N THR A 57 -11.53 2.32 -6.19
CA THR A 57 -10.85 1.16 -6.76
C THR A 57 -10.70 1.30 -8.27
N LEU A 58 -11.74 1.71 -8.98
CA LEU A 58 -11.66 1.93 -10.42
C LEU A 58 -10.72 3.09 -10.80
N LEU A 59 -10.80 4.21 -10.07
CA LEU A 59 -9.93 5.37 -10.26
C LEU A 59 -8.45 5.06 -9.93
N SER A 60 -8.20 4.09 -9.06
CA SER A 60 -6.83 3.71 -8.70
C SER A 60 -6.03 3.14 -9.89
N VAL A 61 -6.69 2.62 -10.92
CA VAL A 61 -6.03 2.05 -12.11
C VAL A 61 -5.31 3.11 -12.95
N PRO A 62 -5.96 4.21 -13.42
CA PRO A 62 -5.26 5.26 -14.14
C PRO A 62 -4.20 5.95 -13.26
N PHE A 63 -4.44 6.10 -11.95
CA PHE A 63 -3.42 6.63 -11.04
C PHE A 63 -2.20 5.71 -10.94
N LEU A 64 -2.39 4.39 -10.84
CA LEU A 64 -1.31 3.42 -10.86
C LEU A 64 -0.51 3.49 -12.16
N TYR A 65 -1.19 3.60 -13.30
CA TYR A 65 -0.53 3.75 -14.60
C TYR A 65 0.35 5.02 -14.64
N ILE A 66 -0.19 6.16 -14.21
CA ILE A 66 0.54 7.43 -14.15
C ILE A 66 1.74 7.32 -13.20
N THR A 67 1.53 6.79 -12.00
CA THR A 67 2.57 6.58 -10.99
C THR A 67 3.69 5.68 -11.53
N ALA A 68 3.33 4.55 -12.15
CA ALA A 68 4.31 3.63 -12.73
C ALA A 68 5.11 4.30 -13.85
N LYS A 69 4.45 5.02 -14.75
CA LYS A 69 5.10 5.76 -15.84
C LYS A 69 6.15 6.75 -15.32
N HIS A 70 5.80 7.53 -14.29
CA HIS A 70 6.71 8.53 -13.71
C HIS A 70 7.82 7.90 -12.86
N LEU A 71 7.55 6.80 -12.15
CA LEU A 71 8.59 6.03 -11.46
C LEU A 71 9.63 5.46 -12.43
N LEU A 72 9.20 5.00 -13.61
CA LEU A 72 10.12 4.49 -14.63
C LEU A 72 11.05 5.60 -15.18
N HIS A 73 10.56 6.85 -15.23
CA HIS A 73 11.32 8.04 -15.61
C HIS A 73 12.10 8.68 -14.45
N ASP A 74 12.17 8.01 -13.29
CA ASP A 74 12.88 8.50 -12.11
C ASP A 74 12.41 9.89 -11.63
N ASP A 75 11.11 10.20 -11.81
CA ASP A 75 10.52 11.47 -11.32
C ASP A 75 10.70 11.57 -9.80
N PRO A 76 11.41 12.61 -9.30
CA PRO A 76 11.72 12.75 -7.88
C PRO A 76 10.46 12.91 -7.02
N ARG A 77 9.38 13.48 -7.56
CA ARG A 77 8.13 13.72 -6.81
C ARG A 77 7.42 12.40 -6.50
N VAL A 78 7.35 11.52 -7.50
CA VAL A 78 6.70 10.19 -7.35
C VAL A 78 7.59 9.24 -6.55
N MET A 79 8.91 9.40 -6.65
CA MET A 79 9.87 8.73 -5.79
C MET A 79 9.66 9.11 -4.31
N GLN A 80 9.51 10.40 -4.01
CA GLN A 80 9.20 10.89 -2.66
C GLN A 80 7.84 10.40 -2.16
N LEU A 81 6.81 10.42 -3.01
CA LEU A 81 5.49 9.89 -2.66
C LEU A 81 5.56 8.40 -2.30
N SER A 82 6.34 7.62 -3.05
CA SER A 82 6.58 6.20 -2.75
C SER A 82 7.39 6.01 -1.46
N MET A 83 8.29 6.93 -1.13
CA MET A 83 9.03 6.94 0.14
C MET A 83 8.14 7.23 1.33
N ILE A 84 7.25 8.20 1.23
CA ILE A 84 6.26 8.48 2.29
C ILE A 84 5.38 7.25 2.53
N ALA A 85 4.90 6.60 1.46
CA ALA A 85 4.14 5.36 1.58
C ALA A 85 4.95 4.25 2.27
N ALA A 86 6.21 4.06 1.89
CA ALA A 86 7.07 3.06 2.50
C ALA A 86 7.36 3.33 3.98
N VAL A 87 7.58 4.58 4.37
CA VAL A 87 7.76 4.97 5.78
C VAL A 87 6.46 4.76 6.56
N ALA A 88 5.31 5.08 5.98
CA ALA A 88 4.02 4.80 6.61
C ALA A 88 3.83 3.30 6.85
N PHE A 89 4.18 2.45 5.88
CA PHE A 89 4.17 0.99 6.07
C PHE A 89 5.16 0.54 7.14
N LEU A 90 6.37 1.08 7.17
CA LEU A 90 7.36 0.76 8.20
C LEU A 90 6.83 1.02 9.62
N ILE A 91 6.11 2.13 9.80
CA ILE A 91 5.53 2.51 11.10
C ILE A 91 4.30 1.66 11.43
N TYR A 92 3.41 1.45 10.46
CA TYR A 92 2.12 0.79 10.70
C TYR A 92 2.21 -0.74 10.75
N ALA A 93 3.08 -1.35 9.94
CA ALA A 93 3.18 -2.80 9.81
C ALA A 93 3.43 -3.53 11.14
N PRO A 94 4.28 -3.07 12.07
CA PRO A 94 4.45 -3.70 13.37
C PRO A 94 3.12 -3.83 14.14
N PHE A 95 2.31 -2.78 14.17
CA PHE A 95 1.01 -2.80 14.86
C PHE A 95 -0.05 -3.61 14.12
N GLY A 96 0.02 -3.65 12.79
CA GLY A 96 -0.92 -4.42 11.97
C GLY A 96 -0.63 -5.92 11.90
N TYR A 97 0.63 -6.35 12.08
CA TYR A 97 1.05 -7.74 11.88
C TYR A 97 1.61 -8.43 13.14
N ILE A 98 1.96 -7.69 14.20
CA ILE A 98 2.40 -8.25 15.48
C ILE A 98 1.28 -8.00 16.51
N PRO A 99 0.45 -9.03 16.83
CA PRO A 99 -0.70 -8.86 17.71
C PRO A 99 -0.37 -8.21 19.05
N ALA A 100 0.75 -8.61 19.67
CA ALA A 100 1.19 -8.06 20.94
C ALA A 100 1.42 -6.54 20.91
N LEU A 101 1.91 -5.98 19.79
CA LEU A 101 2.10 -4.53 19.63
C LEU A 101 0.78 -3.82 19.35
N GLY A 102 -0.10 -4.42 18.55
CA GLY A 102 -1.44 -3.89 18.29
C GLY A 102 -2.29 -3.81 19.55
N ASP A 103 -2.33 -4.89 20.33
CA ASP A 103 -3.08 -4.97 21.59
C ASP A 103 -2.52 -3.99 22.63
N TRP A 104 -1.19 -3.84 22.70
CA TRP A 104 -0.55 -2.85 23.55
C TRP A 104 -0.95 -1.41 23.17
N LEU A 105 -0.98 -1.09 21.88
CA LEU A 105 -1.36 0.24 21.41
C LEU A 105 -2.83 0.55 21.75
N ILE A 106 -3.72 -0.43 21.57
CA ILE A 106 -5.14 -0.28 21.95
C ILE A 106 -5.23 -0.01 23.45
N ALA A 107 -4.60 -0.86 24.27
CA ALA A 107 -4.61 -0.72 25.72
C ALA A 107 -4.08 0.64 26.20
N ALA A 108 -3.02 1.17 25.56
CA ALA A 108 -2.45 2.47 25.90
C ALA A 108 -3.37 3.67 25.60
N VAL A 109 -4.32 3.52 24.66
CA VAL A 109 -5.24 4.60 24.26
C VAL A 109 -6.61 4.47 24.92
N THR A 110 -7.04 3.25 25.24
CA THR A 110 -8.35 2.99 25.89
C THR A 110 -8.29 2.88 27.41
N GLY A 111 -7.10 2.70 27.98
CA GLY A 111 -6.86 2.65 29.43
C GLY A 111 -6.74 4.04 30.04
#